data_AF-A0AAW0K2S6-F1
#
_entry.id   AF-A0AAW0K2S6-F1
#
_cell.length_a   1.000
_cell.length_b   1.000
_cell.length_c   1.000
_cell.angle_alpha   90.00
_cell.angle_beta   90.00
_cell.angle_gamma   90.00
#
_symmetry.space_group_name_H-M   'P 1'
#
loop_
_entity.id
_entity.type
_entity.pdbx_description
1 polymer ?
#
loop_
_entity_poly.entity_id
_entity_poly.type
_entity_poly.pdbx_seq_one_letter_code
_entity_poly.pdbx_strand_id
1 'polypeptide(L)'
;MDLGYLGPKFTWSRHFVNGSSIWERLDTGLATNDWFMKFPRSRDYHLQSDSSNHGPILLVLAPLDLPPKKKPFLFEEMWLSHPSCEETVQAAWYFTFGSDLSREILPKVEKCGSDLSRWNGDVFGSVRQKLNRKQNLLALAESKGSRAKI
;
A
#
# COMPACT_ATOMS: atom_id res chain seq x y z
N MET A 1 -1.40 -7.88 -29.39
CA MET A 1 -0.92 -9.01 -28.57
C MET A 1 -1.20 -8.69 -27.11
N ASP A 2 -1.62 -9.67 -26.31
CA ASP A 2 -1.82 -9.52 -24.85
C ASP A 2 -0.45 -9.36 -24.17
N LEU A 3 -0.33 -8.40 -23.24
CA LEU A 3 0.91 -8.12 -22.50
C LEU A 3 1.28 -9.21 -21.48
N GLY A 4 0.33 -10.08 -21.16
CA GLY A 4 0.35 -10.93 -20.00
C GLY A 4 0.24 -10.11 -18.71
N TYR A 5 -0.04 -10.79 -17.60
CA TYR A 5 -0.17 -10.13 -16.30
C TYR A 5 0.54 -10.92 -15.20
N LEU A 6 0.87 -10.21 -14.12
CA LEU A 6 1.28 -10.75 -12.83
C LEU A 6 0.29 -10.29 -11.75
N GLY A 7 0.09 -11.11 -10.71
CA GLY A 7 -0.86 -10.83 -9.64
C GLY A 7 -2.19 -11.59 -9.79
N PRO A 8 -3.29 -11.10 -9.18
CA PRO A 8 -4.59 -11.76 -9.21
C PRO A 8 -5.12 -12.01 -10.63
N LYS A 9 -5.78 -13.15 -10.84
CA LYS A 9 -6.33 -13.54 -12.15
C LYS A 9 -7.49 -12.65 -12.62
N PHE A 10 -8.29 -12.18 -11.68
CA PHE A 10 -9.50 -11.40 -11.93
C PHE A 10 -9.24 -9.93 -11.63
N THR A 11 -9.79 -9.03 -12.45
CA THR A 11 -9.71 -7.58 -12.27
C THR A 11 -11.03 -7.00 -11.82
N TRP A 12 -12.07 -7.82 -11.75
CA TRP A 12 -13.38 -7.43 -11.29
C TRP A 12 -14.02 -8.51 -10.41
N SER A 13 -14.71 -8.09 -9.37
CA SER A 13 -15.52 -8.98 -8.53
C SER A 13 -16.84 -8.34 -8.13
N ARG A 14 -17.87 -9.16 -7.98
CA ARG A 14 -19.14 -8.78 -7.36
C ARG A 14 -19.54 -9.81 -6.33
N HIS A 15 -19.71 -9.36 -5.10
CA HIS A 15 -20.18 -10.17 -3.97
C HIS A 15 -21.66 -9.92 -3.74
N PHE A 16 -22.42 -11.00 -3.52
CA PHE A 16 -23.86 -10.95 -3.26
C PHE A 16 -24.15 -11.29 -1.80
N VAL A 17 -25.25 -10.76 -1.27
CA VAL A 17 -25.66 -10.96 0.14
C VAL A 17 -25.89 -12.43 0.49
N ASN A 18 -26.26 -13.26 -0.50
CA ASN A 18 -26.44 -14.70 -0.33
C ASN A 18 -25.13 -15.50 -0.25
N GLY A 19 -23.98 -14.83 -0.17
CA GLY A 19 -22.65 -15.45 -0.09
C GLY A 19 -22.08 -15.91 -1.43
N SER A 20 -22.81 -15.76 -2.54
CA SER A 20 -22.27 -16.01 -3.88
C SER A 20 -21.38 -14.85 -4.33
N SER A 21 -20.45 -15.13 -5.23
CA SER A 21 -19.57 -14.10 -5.82
C SER A 21 -19.28 -14.44 -7.28
N ILE A 22 -19.25 -13.41 -8.12
CA ILE A 22 -18.83 -13.49 -9.52
C ILE A 22 -17.48 -12.80 -9.64
N TRP A 23 -16.59 -13.40 -10.43
CA TRP A 23 -15.24 -12.92 -10.64
C TRP A 23 -14.94 -12.96 -12.14
N GLU A 24 -14.48 -11.84 -12.69
CA GLU A 24 -14.19 -11.68 -14.11
C GLU A 24 -12.87 -10.95 -14.34
N ARG A 25 -12.23 -11.24 -15.47
CA ARG A 25 -11.07 -10.47 -15.94
C ARG A 25 -11.55 -9.54 -17.05
N LEU A 26 -11.93 -8.32 -16.69
CA LEU A 26 -12.50 -7.34 -17.62
C LEU A 26 -11.45 -6.36 -18.16
N ASP A 27 -10.34 -6.21 -17.44
CA ASP A 27 -9.30 -5.25 -17.74
C ASP A 27 -8.05 -6.02 -18.23
N THR A 28 -7.50 -5.65 -19.38
CA THR A 28 -6.33 -6.32 -19.99
C THR A 28 -5.57 -5.35 -20.88
N GLY A 29 -4.25 -5.28 -20.72
CA GLY A 29 -3.39 -4.50 -21.60
C GLY A 29 -3.10 -5.23 -22.91
N LEU A 30 -3.30 -4.51 -24.01
CA LEU A 30 -3.00 -4.98 -25.36
C LEU A 30 -1.96 -4.06 -26.00
N ALA A 31 -0.98 -4.64 -26.66
CA ALA A 31 0.07 -3.91 -27.36
C ALA A 31 0.26 -4.36 -28.80
N THR A 32 0.69 -3.43 -29.65
CA THR A 32 1.14 -3.72 -31.01
C THR A 32 2.54 -4.33 -31.01
N ASN A 33 2.94 -4.93 -32.13
CA ASN A 33 4.28 -5.50 -32.25
C ASN A 33 5.38 -4.43 -32.09
N ASP A 34 5.19 -3.28 -32.73
CA ASP A 34 6.13 -2.15 -32.63
C ASP A 34 6.30 -1.66 -31.19
N TRP A 35 5.22 -1.67 -30.41
CA TRP A 35 5.25 -1.28 -29.00
C TRP A 35 6.02 -2.30 -28.17
N PHE A 36 5.82 -3.60 -28.41
CA PHE A 36 6.59 -4.67 -27.76
C PHE A 36 8.08 -4.59 -28.06
N MET A 37 8.45 -4.26 -29.31
CA MET A 37 9.85 -4.06 -29.67
C MET A 37 10.47 -2.87 -28.92
N LYS A 38 9.68 -1.83 -28.65
CA LYS A 38 10.13 -0.65 -27.89
C LYS A 38 10.21 -0.89 -26.38
N PHE A 39 9.31 -1.71 -25.83
CA PHE A 39 9.22 -2.01 -24.40
C PHE A 39 9.23 -3.53 -24.14
N PRO A 40 10.31 -4.25 -24.48
CA PRO A 40 10.31 -5.72 -24.45
C PRO A 40 10.19 -6.32 -23.05
N ARG A 41 10.42 -5.50 -22.01
CA ARG A 41 10.31 -5.89 -20.59
C ARG A 41 9.03 -5.39 -19.93
N SER A 42 8.08 -4.90 -20.70
CA SER A 42 6.83 -4.40 -20.15
C SER A 42 5.99 -5.53 -19.56
N ARG A 43 5.28 -5.25 -18.45
CA ARG A 43 4.32 -6.18 -17.83
C ARG A 43 3.17 -5.43 -17.19
N ASP A 44 1.98 -6.02 -17.29
CA ASP A 44 0.83 -5.60 -16.48
C ASP A 44 0.89 -6.28 -15.12
N TYR A 45 0.60 -5.51 -14.07
CA TYR A 45 0.44 -6.00 -12.71
C TYR A 45 -0.99 -5.72 -12.28
N HIS A 46 -1.75 -6.78 -12.02
CA HIS A 46 -3.04 -6.64 -11.37
C HIS A 46 -2.80 -6.42 -9.88
N LEU A 47 -3.40 -5.36 -9.33
CA LEU A 47 -3.34 -5.02 -7.93
C LEU A 47 -4.67 -5.35 -7.26
N GLN A 48 -4.60 -5.78 -5.99
CA GLN A 48 -5.79 -5.99 -5.19
C GLN A 48 -6.35 -4.64 -4.72
N SER A 49 -7.67 -4.50 -4.76
CA SER A 49 -8.40 -3.37 -4.20
C SER A 49 -9.47 -3.87 -3.25
N ASP A 50 -9.47 -3.33 -2.04
CA ASP A 50 -10.45 -3.70 -1.01
C ASP A 50 -11.64 -2.71 -0.97
N SER A 51 -11.56 -1.60 -1.71
CA SER A 51 -12.57 -0.51 -1.71
C SER A 51 -13.33 -0.36 -3.02
N SER A 52 -12.99 -1.15 -4.04
CA SER A 52 -13.62 -1.13 -5.36
C SER A 52 -13.90 -2.54 -5.83
N ASN A 53 -14.96 -2.70 -6.62
CA ASN A 53 -15.23 -3.93 -7.36
C ASN A 53 -14.27 -4.14 -8.54
N HIS A 54 -13.45 -3.14 -8.89
CA HIS A 54 -12.35 -3.26 -9.84
C HIS A 54 -10.98 -3.26 -9.14
N GLY A 55 -10.08 -4.13 -9.60
CA GLY A 55 -8.66 -4.16 -9.26
C GLY A 55 -7.85 -3.27 -10.21
N PRO A 56 -7.01 -2.35 -9.68
CA PRO A 56 -6.15 -1.52 -10.53
C PRO A 56 -5.17 -2.34 -11.36
N ILE A 57 -4.90 -1.91 -12.58
CA ILE A 57 -3.81 -2.42 -13.41
C ILE A 57 -2.66 -1.41 -13.41
N LEU A 58 -1.46 -1.90 -13.09
CA LEU A 58 -0.22 -1.15 -13.19
C LEU A 58 0.61 -1.67 -14.36
N LEU A 59 0.76 -0.86 -15.40
CA LEU A 59 1.68 -1.13 -16.50
C LEU A 59 3.09 -0.66 -16.14
N VAL A 60 4.03 -1.60 -16.09
CA VAL A 60 5.45 -1.31 -15.88
C VAL A 60 6.18 -1.52 -17.19
N LEU A 61 6.87 -0.50 -17.71
CA LEU A 61 7.54 -0.54 -19.02
C LEU A 61 8.95 -1.17 -18.99
N ALA A 62 9.59 -1.16 -17.82
CA ALA A 62 10.89 -1.78 -17.55
C ALA A 62 11.02 -2.07 -16.05
N PRO A 63 11.85 -3.03 -15.60
CA PRO A 63 12.09 -3.27 -14.19
C PRO A 63 12.47 -1.96 -13.49
N LEU A 64 11.67 -1.57 -12.51
CA LEU A 64 11.98 -0.45 -11.64
C LEU A 64 13.06 -0.93 -10.68
N ASP A 65 14.32 -0.94 -11.12
CA ASP A 65 15.48 -0.93 -10.22
C ASP A 65 15.62 0.46 -9.59
N LEU A 66 14.52 1.00 -9.09
CA LEU A 66 14.56 2.23 -8.32
C LEU A 66 15.27 1.88 -7.01
N PRO A 67 16.36 2.59 -6.66
CA PRO A 67 16.98 2.40 -5.37
C PRO A 67 15.91 2.60 -4.28
N PRO A 68 15.97 1.88 -3.17
CA PRO A 68 15.04 2.06 -2.06
C PRO A 68 15.08 3.53 -1.67
N LYS A 69 14.02 4.27 -2.01
CA LYS A 69 13.91 5.68 -1.65
C LYS A 69 13.85 5.74 -0.13
N LYS A 70 14.62 6.64 0.49
CA LYS A 70 14.41 6.99 1.89
C LYS A 70 12.95 7.40 2.03
N LYS A 71 12.18 6.60 2.77
CA LYS A 71 10.77 6.88 2.99
C LYS A 71 10.70 8.13 3.86
N PRO A 72 10.06 9.23 3.41
CA PRO A 72 9.87 10.39 4.26
C PRO A 72 9.02 9.98 5.46
N PHE A 73 9.23 10.66 6.58
CA PHE A 73 8.30 10.59 7.70
C PHE A 73 6.93 11.09 7.23
N LEU A 74 5.89 10.33 7.52
CA LEU A 74 4.50 10.69 7.25
C LEU A 74 3.71 10.39 8.50
N PHE A 75 2.89 11.35 8.91
CA PHE A 75 1.93 11.14 9.98
C PHE A 75 0.81 10.22 9.49
N GLU A 76 0.49 9.18 10.25
CA GLU A 76 -0.61 8.26 9.92
C GLU A 76 -1.82 8.56 10.83
N GLU A 77 -3.00 8.77 10.25
CA GLU A 77 -4.23 9.14 10.96
C GLU A 77 -4.56 8.19 12.12
N MET A 78 -4.27 6.90 11.96
CA MET A 78 -4.51 5.88 12.99
C MET A 78 -3.85 6.21 14.33
N TRP A 79 -2.78 7.01 14.34
CA TRP A 79 -2.11 7.42 15.57
C TRP A 79 -3.01 8.24 16.49
N LEU A 80 -3.93 9.03 15.92
CA LEU A 80 -4.90 9.82 16.68
C LEU A 80 -5.89 8.95 17.49
N SER A 81 -6.03 7.66 17.13
CA SER A 81 -6.88 6.73 17.89
C SER A 81 -6.27 6.31 19.23
N HIS A 82 -4.97 6.54 19.45
CA HIS A 82 -4.28 6.16 20.67
C HIS A 82 -4.00 7.38 21.55
N PRO A 83 -4.41 7.37 22.84
CA PRO A 83 -4.34 8.56 23.70
C PRO A 83 -2.91 9.09 23.90
N SER A 84 -1.92 8.20 23.96
CA SER A 84 -0.51 8.60 24.13
C SER A 84 0.12 9.26 22.89
N CYS A 85 -0.59 9.36 21.76
CA CYS A 85 -0.10 10.08 20.59
C CYS A 85 0.12 11.55 20.94
N GLU A 86 -0.87 12.16 21.61
CA GLU A 86 -0.79 13.56 22.02
C GLU A 86 0.36 13.78 23.00
N GLU A 87 0.50 12.91 24.00
CA GLU A 87 1.60 12.95 24.97
C GLU A 87 2.97 12.90 24.29
N THR A 88 3.12 12.04 23.27
CA THR A 88 4.38 11.91 22.50
C THR A 88 4.68 13.20 21.73
N VAL A 89 3.67 13.79 21.09
CA VAL A 89 3.83 15.07 20.36
C VAL A 89 4.18 16.20 21.31
N GLN A 90 3.46 16.32 22.44
CA GLN A 90 3.71 17.38 23.43
C GLN A 90 5.13 17.26 24.03
N ALA A 91 5.54 16.05 24.42
CA ALA A 91 6.88 15.80 24.95
C ALA A 91 7.98 16.18 23.94
N ALA A 92 7.80 15.84 22.67
CA ALA A 92 8.73 16.21 21.61
C ALA A 92 8.74 17.73 21.34
N TRP A 93 7.58 18.38 21.41
CA TRP A 93 7.43 19.81 21.11
C TRP A 93 8.03 20.73 22.18
N TYR A 94 7.88 20.35 23.44
CA TYR A 94 8.43 21.07 24.59
C TYR A 94 9.85 20.62 24.97
N PHE A 95 10.42 19.68 24.22
CA PHE A 95 11.81 19.29 24.38
C PHE A 95 12.72 20.51 24.18
N THR A 96 13.51 20.84 25.20
CA THR A 96 14.47 21.93 25.15
C THR A 96 15.70 21.50 24.36
N PHE A 97 15.78 21.97 23.12
CA PHE A 97 17.05 22.08 22.44
C PHE A 97 17.90 23.15 23.13
N GLY A 98 19.23 23.12 22.97
CA GLY A 98 20.12 24.18 23.47
C GLY A 98 19.60 25.58 23.11
N SER A 99 20.03 26.61 23.85
CA SER A 99 19.35 27.90 24.00
C SER A 99 18.95 28.65 22.72
N ASP A 100 19.52 28.35 21.56
CA ASP A 100 19.11 28.91 20.27
C ASP A 100 18.12 28.04 19.48
N LEU A 101 18.31 26.72 19.44
CA LEU A 101 17.53 25.79 18.61
C LEU A 101 16.09 25.60 19.10
N SER A 102 15.80 25.91 20.38
CA SER A 102 14.47 25.76 20.97
C SER A 102 13.41 26.71 20.36
N ARG A 103 13.85 27.77 19.69
CA ARG A 103 13.00 28.72 18.94
C ARG A 103 12.74 28.29 17.50
N GLU A 104 13.50 27.33 16.98
CA GLU A 104 13.36 26.85 15.62
C GLU A 104 12.28 25.76 15.52
N ILE A 105 11.46 25.83 14.46
CA ILE A 105 10.36 24.89 14.22
C ILE A 105 10.89 23.57 13.65
N LEU A 106 11.90 23.61 12.79
CA LEU A 106 12.41 22.42 12.08
C LEU A 106 12.94 21.34 13.04
N PRO A 107 13.79 21.65 14.04
CA PRO A 107 14.27 20.64 14.99
C PRO A 107 13.14 19.99 15.80
N LYS A 108 12.09 20.75 16.12
CA LYS A 108 10.90 20.23 16.82
C LYS A 108 10.12 19.25 15.95
N VAL A 109 9.91 19.59 14.68
CA VAL A 109 9.22 18.72 13.71
C VAL A 109 10.01 17.43 13.48
N GLU A 110 11.34 17.53 13.32
CA GLU A 110 12.21 16.36 13.16
C GLU A 110 12.19 15.46 14.39
N LYS A 111 12.29 16.04 15.59
CA LYS A 111 12.19 15.31 16.86
C LYS A 111 10.84 14.64 17.04
N CYS A 112 9.75 15.35 16.75
CA CYS A 112 8.39 14.80 16.75
C CYS A 112 8.28 13.62 15.78
N GLY A 113 8.80 13.75 14.56
CA GLY A 113 8.80 12.67 13.59
C GLY A 113 9.59 11.44 14.04
N SER A 114 10.76 11.65 14.65
CA SER A 114 11.58 10.59 15.23
C SER A 114 10.87 9.86 16.38
N ASP A 115 10.31 10.62 17.32
CA ASP A 115 9.67 10.06 18.51
C ASP A 115 8.38 9.32 18.17
N LEU A 116 7.55 9.89 17.28
CA LEU A 116 6.37 9.21 16.73
C LEU A 116 6.74 7.95 15.94
N SER A 117 7.83 7.96 15.18
CA SER A 117 8.27 6.77 14.44
C SER A 117 8.66 5.63 15.37
N ARG A 118 9.37 5.94 16.46
CA ARG A 118 9.72 4.97 17.50
C ARG A 118 8.48 4.46 18.22
N TRP A 119 7.67 5.38 18.72
CA TRP A 119 6.43 5.07 19.43
C TRP A 119 5.46 4.23 18.59
N ASN A 120 5.33 4.53 17.29
CA ASN A 120 4.52 3.73 16.37
C ASN A 120 5.02 2.26 16.30
N GLY A 121 6.32 2.05 16.33
CA GLY A 121 6.92 0.71 16.39
C GLY A 121 6.54 -0.05 17.65
N ASP A 122 6.50 0.64 18.79
CA ASP A 122 6.21 0.04 20.10
C ASP A 122 4.70 -0.23 20.28
N VAL A 123 3.83 0.70 19.86
CA VAL A 123 2.38 0.62 20.08
C VAL A 123 1.64 -0.14 18.97
N PHE A 124 1.86 0.24 17.72
CA PHE A 124 1.14 -0.35 16.58
C PHE A 124 1.92 -1.50 15.94
N GLY A 125 3.25 -1.43 16.00
CA GLY A 125 4.16 -2.33 15.31
C GLY A 125 4.01 -2.23 13.81
N SER A 126 4.25 -3.35 13.10
CA SER A 126 4.15 -3.37 11.64
C SER A 126 2.70 -3.56 11.15
N VAL A 127 1.90 -2.50 11.22
CA VAL A 127 0.51 -2.48 10.72
C VAL A 127 0.43 -2.93 9.26
N ARG A 128 1.39 -2.50 8.43
CA ARG A 128 1.46 -2.91 7.01
C ARG A 128 1.70 -4.40 6.84
N GLN A 129 2.55 -5.03 7.66
CA GLN A 129 2.73 -6.48 7.61
C GLN A 129 1.47 -7.22 8.07
N LYS A 130 0.81 -6.73 9.14
CA LYS A 130 -0.47 -7.29 9.60
C LYS A 130 -1.54 -7.19 8.50
N LEU A 131 -1.62 -6.05 7.82
CA LEU A 131 -2.54 -5.83 6.70
C LEU A 131 -2.25 -6.78 5.53
N ASN A 132 -0.98 -6.83 5.07
CA ASN A 132 -0.56 -7.73 4.01
C ASN A 132 -0.86 -9.20 4.34
N ARG A 133 -0.61 -9.63 5.59
CA ARG A 133 -0.96 -10.98 6.03
C ARG A 133 -2.47 -11.25 5.92
N LYS A 134 -3.30 -10.30 6.35
CA LYS A 134 -4.76 -10.43 6.24
C LYS A 134 -5.22 -10.46 4.78
N GLN A 135 -4.66 -9.62 3.92
CA GLN A 135 -4.95 -9.62 2.49
C GLN A 135 -4.57 -10.96 1.83
N ASN A 136 -3.41 -11.53 2.15
CA ASN A 136 -3.02 -12.85 1.65
C ASN A 136 -3.96 -13.97 2.13
N LEU A 137 -4.43 -13.91 3.39
CA LEU A 137 -5.40 -14.87 3.91
C LEU A 137 -6.76 -14.73 3.23
N LEU A 138 -7.20 -13.50 2.95
CA LEU A 138 -8.43 -13.21 2.21
C LEU A 138 -8.35 -13.78 0.79
N ALA A 139 -7.28 -13.46 0.05
CA ALA A 139 -7.06 -13.98 -1.30
C ALA A 139 -7.04 -15.52 -1.33
N LEU A 140 -6.44 -16.18 -0.32
CA LEU A 140 -6.46 -17.63 -0.20
C LEU A 140 -7.88 -18.17 0.05
N ALA A 141 -8.67 -17.52 0.91
CA ALA A 141 -10.05 -17.91 1.18
C ALA A 141 -10.93 -17.76 -0.07
N GLU A 142 -10.77 -16.66 -0.80
CA GLU A 142 -11.49 -16.39 -2.05
C GLU A 142 -11.15 -17.41 -3.14
N SER A 143 -9.86 -17.77 -3.28
CA SER A 143 -9.45 -18.81 -4.23
C SER A 143 -10.11 -20.17 -3.98
N LYS A 144 -10.39 -20.52 -2.71
CA LYS A 144 -11.07 -21.76 -2.31
C LYS A 144 -12.58 -21.72 -2.54
N GLY A 145 -13.19 -20.53 -2.44
CA GLY A 145 -14.62 -20.31 -2.68
C GLY A 145 -14.98 -20.07 -4.15
N SER A 146 -13.99 -19.83 -5.00
CA SER A 146 -14.17 -19.54 -6.43
C SER A 146 -14.59 -20.78 -7.21
N ARG A 147 -15.89 -20.95 -7.46
CA ARG A 147 -16.39 -21.84 -8.54
C ARG A 147 -16.43 -21.02 -9.83
N ALA A 148 -15.40 -21.16 -10.66
CA ALA A 148 -15.36 -20.51 -11.97
C ALA A 148 -16.42 -21.14 -12.89
N LYS A 149 -17.28 -20.31 -13.48
CA LYS A 149 -17.85 -20.62 -14.80
C LYS A 149 -16.85 -20.06 -15.82
N ILE A 150 -16.22 -20.97 -16.55
CA ILE A 150 -15.50 -20.63 -17.78
C ILE A 150 -16.56 -20.35 -18.85
#